data_AF-A0A376TFR8-F1
#
_entry.id   AF-A0A376TFR8-F1
#
_cell.length_a   1.000
_cell.length_b   1.000
_cell.length_c   1.000
_cell.angle_alpha   90.00
_cell.angle_beta   90.00
_cell.angle_gamma   90.00
#
_symmetry.space_group_name_H-M   'P 1'
#
loop_
_entity.id
_entity.type
_entity.pdbx_description
1 polymer ?
#
loop_
_entity_poly.entity_id
_entity_poly.type
_entity_poly.pdbx_seq_one_letter_code
_entity_poly.pdbx_strand_id
1 'polypeptide(L)' 'MRGRMSDEPSYSPPVDIGGVMVGGTVSRVVESNHPDYQPGDWVLGYSGWQDYEYPVVMIW' A
#
# COMPACT_ATOMS: atom_id res chain seq x y z
N MET A 1 -9.06 10.11 2.83
CA MET A 1 -9.69 9.19 3.82
C MET A 1 -11.19 9.31 3.94
N ARG A 2 -11.82 10.49 4.14
CA ARG A 2 -13.27 10.59 4.42
C ARG A 2 -14.17 9.75 3.48
N GLY A 3 -14.06 9.92 2.16
CA GLY A 3 -14.85 9.13 1.20
C GLY A 3 -14.45 7.66 1.07
N ARG A 4 -13.30 7.26 1.64
CA ARG A 4 -12.86 5.85 1.72
C ARG A 4 -13.37 5.17 3.01
N MET A 5 -13.91 5.93 3.96
CA MET A 5 -14.39 5.45 5.26
C MET A 5 -15.93 5.57 5.41
N SER A 6 -16.62 6.10 4.39
CA SER A 6 -18.08 6.24 4.33
C SER A 6 -18.62 5.35 3.21
N ASP A 7 -19.75 4.69 3.43
CA ASP A 7 -20.47 3.88 2.45
C ASP A 7 -21.39 4.73 1.54
N GLU A 8 -21.40 6.05 1.70
CA GLU A 8 -22.12 6.98 0.84
C GLU A 8 -21.57 7.01 -0.61
N PRO A 9 -22.39 7.40 -1.60
CA PRO A 9 -21.95 7.51 -3.00
C PRO A 9 -20.70 8.38 -3.16
N SER A 10 -19.65 7.78 -3.74
CA SER A 10 -18.35 8.40 -3.96
C SER A 10 -17.75 7.88 -5.28
N TYR A 11 -16.97 8.71 -5.95
CA TYR A 11 -16.23 8.31 -7.16
C TYR A 11 -15.12 7.29 -6.85
N SER A 12 -14.71 7.20 -5.59
CA SER A 12 -13.79 6.18 -5.09
C SER A 12 -14.55 5.25 -4.16
N PRO A 13 -14.51 3.92 -4.38
CA PRO A 13 -15.14 2.95 -3.49
C PRO A 13 -14.62 3.07 -2.04
N PRO A 14 -15.48 2.79 -1.03
CA PRO A 14 -15.03 2.65 0.36
C PRO A 14 -14.06 1.49 0.53
N VAL A 15 -13.27 1.55 1.59
CA VAL A 15 -12.48 0.41 2.07
C VAL A 15 -13.42 -0.54 2.81
N ASP A 16 -13.35 -1.82 2.46
CA ASP A 16 -14.12 -2.85 3.16
C ASP A 16 -13.74 -2.92 4.64
N ILE A 17 -14.71 -3.28 5.49
CA ILE A 17 -14.43 -3.55 6.90
C ILE A 17 -13.44 -4.72 6.99
N GLY A 18 -12.31 -4.49 7.67
CA GLY A 18 -11.22 -5.46 7.79
C GLY A 18 -10.25 -5.46 6.60
N GLY A 19 -10.48 -4.65 5.58
CA GLY A 19 -9.53 -4.42 4.50
C GLY A 19 -8.31 -3.59 4.93
N VAL A 20 -7.24 -3.66 4.16
CA VAL A 20 -6.06 -2.81 4.35
C VAL A 20 -6.43 -1.37 4.02
N MET A 21 -6.17 -0.46 4.96
CA MET A 21 -6.45 0.96 4.77
C MET A 21 -5.57 1.52 3.64
N VAL A 22 -6.21 2.10 2.62
CA VAL A 22 -5.50 2.65 1.46
C VAL A 22 -4.70 3.89 1.83
N GLY A 23 -3.52 4.06 1.25
CA GLY A 23 -2.66 5.21 1.51
C GLY A 23 -1.37 5.14 0.72
N GLY A 24 -0.73 6.30 0.52
CA GLY A 24 0.62 6.36 -0.01
C GLY A 24 1.62 5.93 1.05
N THR A 25 2.65 5.20 0.64
CA THR A 25 3.70 4.64 1.51
C THR A 25 5.07 4.91 0.91
N VAL A 26 6.05 5.20 1.77
CA VAL A 26 7.46 5.11 1.42
C VAL A 26 7.98 3.84 2.05
N SER A 27 8.52 2.95 1.23
CA SER A 27 8.81 1.59 1.67
C SER A 27 10.18 1.15 1.19
N ARG A 28 10.77 0.19 1.91
CA ARG A 28 12.04 -0.42 1.54
C ARG A 28 11.78 -1.79 0.93
N VAL A 29 12.35 -2.05 -0.24
CA VAL A 29 12.29 -3.37 -0.89
C VAL A 29 13.04 -4.38 -0.03
N VAL A 30 12.39 -5.48 0.34
CA VAL A 30 13.03 -6.58 1.09
C VAL A 30 13.40 -7.71 0.15
N GLU A 31 12.50 -8.04 -0.78
CA GLU A 31 12.72 -9.01 -1.85
C GLU A 31 12.13 -8.45 -3.15
N SER A 32 12.74 -8.77 -4.29
CA SER A 32 12.24 -8.35 -5.59
C SER A 32 12.41 -9.46 -6.61
N ASN A 33 11.35 -9.66 -7.42
CA ASN A 33 11.38 -10.47 -8.63
C ASN A 33 11.29 -9.58 -9.89
N HIS A 34 11.58 -8.29 -9.75
CA HIS A 34 11.56 -7.31 -10.83
C HIS A 34 12.99 -6.80 -11.09
N PRO A 35 13.46 -6.75 -12.35
CA PRO A 35 14.85 -6.39 -12.66
C PRO A 35 15.22 -4.95 -12.25
N ASP A 36 14.24 -4.05 -12.21
CA ASP A 36 14.47 -2.63 -11.91
C ASP A 36 14.48 -2.29 -10.41
N TYR A 37 14.12 -3.24 -9.54
CA TYR A 37 14.06 -3.02 -8.10
C TYR A 37 14.89 -4.06 -7.37
N GLN A 38 15.72 -3.63 -6.45
CA GLN A 38 16.64 -4.48 -5.71
C GLN A 38 16.37 -4.37 -4.20
N PRO A 39 16.63 -5.44 -3.42
CA PRO A 39 16.59 -5.37 -1.97
C PRO A 39 17.38 -4.18 -1.43
N GLY A 40 16.71 -3.36 -0.61
CA GLY A 40 17.27 -2.16 -0.01
C GLY A 40 16.83 -0.85 -0.66
N ASP A 41 16.29 -0.88 -1.88
CA ASP A 41 15.77 0.30 -2.57
C ASP A 41 14.60 0.94 -1.81
N TRP A 42 14.48 2.25 -1.93
CA TRP A 42 13.34 3.00 -1.42
C TRP A 42 12.36 3.29 -2.56
N VAL A 43 11.09 2.98 -2.32
CA VAL A 43 10.01 3.13 -3.30
C VAL A 43 8.85 3.92 -2.72
N LEU A 44 8.22 4.73 -3.56
CA LEU A 44 6.93 5.36 -3.28
C LEU A 44 5.83 4.49 -3.91
N GLY A 45 4.88 4.04 -3.09
CA GLY A 45 3.80 3.17 -3.53
C GLY A 45 2.45 3.53 -2.91
N TYR A 46 1.44 2.75 -3.27
CA TYR A 46 0.10 2.79 -2.66
C TYR A 46 -0.21 1.46 -1.97
N SER A 47 0.76 0.98 -1.18
CA SER A 47 0.73 -0.32 -0.49
C SER A 47 -0.37 -0.44 0.57
N GLY A 48 -0.95 0.69 0.97
CA GLY A 48 -1.82 0.76 2.13
C GLY A 48 -1.06 0.67 3.45
N TRP A 49 -1.80 0.78 4.56
CA TRP A 49 -1.25 0.79 5.91
C TRP A 49 -1.19 -0.64 6.45
N GLN A 50 0.00 -1.22 6.33
CA GLN A 50 0.38 -2.54 6.82
C GLN A 50 1.91 -2.55 6.92
N ASP A 51 2.50 -3.60 7.50
CA ASP A 51 3.96 -3.68 7.63
C ASP A 51 4.63 -4.18 6.34
N TYR A 52 3.93 -5.01 5.56
CA TYR A 52 4.45 -5.65 4.36
C TYR A 52 3.42 -5.73 3.22
N GLU A 53 3.88 -5.55 1.99
CA GLU A 53 3.13 -5.81 0.76
C GLU A 53 3.85 -6.90 -0.07
N TYR A 54 3.12 -7.84 -0.66
CA TYR A 54 3.71 -8.90 -1.49
C TYR A 54 3.79 -8.46 -2.97
N PRO A 55 4.90 -8.74 -3.70
CA PRO A 55 6.09 -9.48 -3.26
C PRO A 55 7.02 -8.58 -2.45
N VAL A 56 7.41 -9.08 -1.28
CA VAL A 56 7.79 -8.39 -0.02
C VAL A 56 8.47 -7.01 -0.14
N VAL A 57 7.69 -5.96 0.14
CA VAL A 57 8.12 -4.58 0.41
C VAL A 57 7.76 -4.23 1.85
N MET A 58 8.72 -3.74 2.64
CA MET A 58 8.54 -3.36 4.04
C MET A 58 8.24 -1.88 4.17
N ILE A 59 7.13 -1.56 4.84
CA ILE A 59 6.68 -0.19 5.06
C ILE A 59 7.24 0.25 6.42
N TRP A 60 7.98 1.38 6.44
CA TRP A 60 8.51 1.98 7.66
C TRP A 60 7.93 3.39 7.84
#